data_AF-A0A6A0IM95-F1
#
_entry.id   AF-A0A6A0IM95-F1
#
_cell.length_a   1.000
_cell.length_b   1.000
_cell.length_c   1.000
_cell.angle_alpha   90.00
_cell.angle_beta   90.00
_cell.angle_gamma   90.00
#
_symmetry.space_group_name_H-M   'P 1'
#
loop_
_entity.id
_entity.type
_entity.pdbx_description
1 polymer ?
#
loop_
_entity_poly.entity_id
_entity_poly.type
_entity_poly.pdbx_seq_one_letter_code
_entity_poly.pdbx_strand_id
1 'polypeptide(L)'
;MHLLTQTSAMPGSSFSLPARLTCPGSLLEGNSVCRSCYADGRKRYRWRTVRKAQELRFGWTLEALSSGRFVTVLADRISWRGERYFRLHDAGDFFSPAYVEAWYEIALELPGVSFWAPTKSWAVRGCCRPDDDSLLSALRRLASLPNVTVRPSALMIGGDPPVVPGLAAGSAVTRDRSLTTCPKDLRSPPACRDCRRCWDEPDVPVTYLER
;
A
#
# COMPACT_ATOMS: atom_id res chain seq x y z
N MET A 1 12.44 10.81 -14.91
CA MET A 1 12.10 9.80 -13.88
C MET A 1 10.63 9.43 -14.03
N HIS A 2 10.30 8.13 -14.11
CA HIS A 2 8.89 7.70 -14.09
C HIS A 2 8.37 7.69 -12.64
N LEU A 3 7.56 8.69 -12.30
CA LEU A 3 7.00 8.85 -10.95
C LEU A 3 6.05 7.72 -10.57
N LEU A 4 5.22 7.28 -11.52
CA LEU A 4 4.31 6.17 -11.33
C LEU A 4 4.94 4.85 -11.82
N THR A 5 4.54 3.75 -11.20
CA THR A 5 4.92 2.38 -11.54
C THR A 5 3.70 1.67 -12.12
N GLN A 6 3.91 0.79 -13.10
CA GLN A 6 2.84 -0.04 -13.65
C GLN A 6 3.02 -1.46 -13.15
N THR A 7 1.96 -2.05 -12.59
CA THR A 7 2.00 -3.44 -12.10
C THR A 7 1.39 -4.40 -13.12
N SER A 8 1.89 -5.63 -13.18
CA SER A 8 1.41 -6.62 -14.18
C SER A 8 0.20 -7.43 -13.70
N ALA A 9 0.10 -7.69 -12.39
CA ALA A 9 -0.97 -8.52 -11.84
C ALA A 9 -2.23 -7.73 -11.46
N MET A 10 -2.09 -6.43 -11.25
CA MET A 10 -3.18 -5.52 -10.91
C MET A 10 -3.16 -4.37 -11.93
N PRO A 11 -4.25 -4.14 -12.68
CA PRO A 11 -4.29 -3.05 -13.62
C PRO A 11 -4.24 -1.70 -12.89
N GLY A 12 -3.63 -0.71 -13.53
CA GLY A 12 -3.49 0.65 -13.01
C GLY A 12 -2.07 0.98 -12.54
N SER A 13 -1.88 2.26 -12.28
CA SER A 13 -0.63 2.82 -11.75
C SER A 13 -0.52 2.68 -10.23
N SER A 14 0.72 2.74 -9.75
CA SER A 14 1.05 2.80 -8.32
C SER A 14 2.27 3.68 -8.04
N PHE A 15 2.57 3.88 -6.76
CA PHE A 15 3.72 4.65 -6.29
C PHE A 15 4.67 3.76 -5.48
N SER A 16 5.73 3.28 -6.13
CA SER A 16 6.65 2.28 -5.54
C SER A 16 7.74 2.94 -4.71
N LEU A 17 7.79 2.67 -3.41
CA LEU A 17 8.81 3.18 -2.50
C LEU A 17 9.77 2.09 -2.02
N PRO A 18 10.98 2.44 -1.56
CA PRO A 18 11.94 1.49 -1.03
C PRO A 18 11.41 0.95 0.29
N ALA A 19 10.89 -0.27 0.24
CA ALA A 19 10.08 -0.77 1.34
C ALA A 19 10.91 -1.06 2.62
N ARG A 20 12.21 -1.36 2.48
CA ARG A 20 13.16 -1.44 3.61
C ARG A 20 13.36 -0.12 4.37
N LEU A 21 13.05 1.01 3.74
CA LEU A 21 13.17 2.33 4.37
C LEU A 21 11.81 2.86 4.87
N THR A 22 10.73 2.46 4.22
CA THR A 22 9.41 3.09 4.41
C THR A 22 8.39 2.20 5.11
N CYS A 23 8.52 0.87 5.02
CA CYS A 23 7.59 -0.05 5.66
C CYS A 23 8.07 -0.46 7.06
N PRO A 24 7.30 -0.20 8.13
CA PRO A 24 7.69 -0.59 9.48
C PRO A 24 7.76 -2.11 9.67
N GLY A 25 7.02 -2.87 8.86
CA GLY A 25 7.12 -4.33 8.87
C GLY A 25 8.48 -4.86 8.42
N SER A 26 9.33 -4.04 7.79
CA SER A 26 10.69 -4.45 7.40
C SER A 26 11.62 -4.74 8.59
N LEU A 27 11.26 -4.24 9.77
CA LEU A 27 11.96 -4.48 11.04
C LEU A 27 11.53 -5.79 11.72
N LEU A 28 10.50 -6.47 11.20
CA LEU A 28 9.95 -7.66 11.83
C LEU A 28 10.68 -8.93 11.38
N GLU A 29 11.00 -9.77 12.35
CA GLU A 29 11.70 -11.03 12.15
C GLU A 29 10.74 -12.23 12.07
N GLY A 30 11.30 -13.44 11.98
CA GLY A 30 10.54 -14.69 11.96
C GLY A 30 9.66 -14.85 10.71
N ASN A 31 8.44 -15.34 10.91
CA ASN A 31 7.46 -15.61 9.86
C ASN A 31 6.68 -14.35 9.40
N SER A 32 7.33 -13.17 9.45
CA SER A 32 6.68 -11.92 9.05
C SER A 32 6.43 -11.90 7.53
N VAL A 33 5.29 -11.33 7.13
CA VAL A 33 4.94 -11.16 5.71
C VAL A 33 6.05 -10.39 4.99
N CYS A 34 6.57 -9.37 5.66
CA CYS A 34 7.65 -8.54 5.14
C CYS A 34 8.95 -9.32 4.94
N ARG A 35 9.35 -10.19 5.87
CA ARG A 35 10.54 -11.04 5.70
C ARG A 35 10.41 -11.87 4.43
N SER A 36 9.27 -12.49 4.17
CA SER A 36 9.01 -13.23 2.93
C SER A 36 9.07 -12.31 1.69
N CYS A 37 8.38 -11.17 1.71
CA CYS A 37 8.42 -10.15 0.66
C CYS A 37 9.83 -9.65 0.34
N TYR A 38 10.70 -9.49 1.35
CA TYR A 38 12.07 -8.99 1.22
C TYR A 38 13.13 -10.08 1.00
N ALA A 39 12.88 -11.31 1.46
CA ALA A 39 13.76 -12.46 1.28
C ALA A 39 13.72 -12.95 -0.17
N ASP A 40 12.54 -12.84 -0.79
CA ASP A 40 12.22 -12.99 -2.20
C ASP A 40 12.89 -14.16 -2.95
N GLY A 41 12.13 -15.23 -3.18
CA GLY A 41 12.43 -16.29 -4.15
C GLY A 41 12.32 -15.86 -5.63
N ARG A 42 11.63 -14.73 -5.92
CA ARG A 42 11.49 -14.09 -7.25
C ARG A 42 12.48 -12.95 -7.52
N LYS A 43 13.35 -12.62 -6.56
CA LYS A 43 14.46 -11.64 -6.58
C LYS A 43 14.14 -10.20 -7.05
N ARG A 44 12.92 -9.76 -7.32
CA ARG A 44 12.57 -8.43 -7.87
C ARG A 44 13.14 -7.26 -7.09
N TYR A 45 13.11 -7.31 -5.76
CA TYR A 45 13.70 -6.26 -4.90
C TYR A 45 15.24 -6.36 -4.78
N ARG A 46 15.85 -7.42 -5.32
CA ARG A 46 17.32 -7.54 -5.46
C ARG A 46 17.82 -6.89 -6.75
N TRP A 47 16.93 -6.57 -7.70
CA TRP A 47 17.35 -6.02 -8.99
C TRP A 47 17.79 -4.58 -8.80
N ARG A 48 19.06 -4.31 -9.13
CA ARG A 48 19.69 -3.00 -8.94
C ARG A 48 18.89 -1.87 -9.59
N THR A 49 18.26 -2.14 -10.72
CA THR A 49 17.43 -1.17 -11.46
C THR A 49 16.16 -0.79 -10.69
N VAL A 50 15.44 -1.76 -10.12
CA VAL A 50 14.24 -1.53 -9.31
C VAL A 50 14.59 -0.72 -8.06
N ARG A 51 15.66 -1.12 -7.35
CA ARG A 51 16.13 -0.40 -6.16
C ARG A 51 16.51 1.04 -6.47
N LYS A 52 17.31 1.25 -7.52
CA LYS A 52 17.71 2.60 -7.95
C LYS A 52 16.49 3.47 -8.30
N ALA A 53 15.49 2.92 -8.98
CA ALA A 53 14.28 3.66 -9.30
C ALA A 53 13.47 4.03 -8.04
N GLN A 54 13.36 3.12 -7.08
CA GLN A 54 12.70 3.38 -5.79
C GLN A 54 13.46 4.42 -4.95
N GLU A 55 14.79 4.33 -4.89
CA GLU A 55 15.65 5.28 -4.17
C GLU A 55 15.55 6.69 -4.76
N LEU A 56 15.58 6.82 -6.09
CA LEU A 56 15.37 8.09 -6.78
C LEU A 56 13.98 8.67 -6.51
N ARG A 57 12.93 7.82 -6.56
CA ARG A 57 11.56 8.25 -6.26
C ARG A 57 11.41 8.69 -4.80
N PHE A 58 12.08 8.00 -3.88
CA PHE A 58 12.09 8.37 -2.46
C PHE A 58 12.80 9.70 -2.23
N GLY A 59 13.98 9.91 -2.82
CA GLY A 59 14.68 11.20 -2.77
C GLY A 59 13.83 12.35 -3.32
N TRP A 60 13.18 12.13 -4.47
CA TRP A 60 12.21 13.08 -5.01
C TRP A 60 11.01 13.30 -4.07
N THR A 61 10.50 12.25 -3.43
CA THR A 61 9.38 12.36 -2.49
C THR A 61 9.73 13.30 -1.34
N LEU A 62 10.90 13.12 -0.73
CA LEU A 62 11.36 13.96 0.38
C LEU A 62 11.52 15.43 -0.05
N GLU A 63 12.14 15.67 -1.21
CA GLU A 63 12.31 17.02 -1.75
C GLU A 63 10.98 17.67 -2.11
N ALA A 64 10.08 16.94 -2.78
CA ALA A 64 8.78 17.45 -3.22
C ALA A 64 7.81 17.71 -2.06
N LEU A 65 7.88 16.93 -0.97
CA LEU A 65 7.15 17.21 0.26
C LEU A 65 7.65 18.51 0.90
N SER A 66 8.98 18.69 0.98
CA SER A 66 9.60 19.90 1.53
C SER A 66 9.26 21.16 0.71
N SER A 67 9.24 21.05 -0.61
CA SER A 67 8.90 22.16 -1.50
C SER A 67 7.40 22.35 -1.77
N GLY A 68 6.52 21.52 -1.17
CA GLY A 68 5.07 21.58 -1.37
C GLY A 68 4.59 21.13 -2.75
N ARG A 69 5.47 20.61 -3.61
CA ARG A 69 5.15 20.22 -4.99
C ARG A 69 4.62 18.79 -5.12
N PHE A 70 4.70 17.99 -4.06
CA PHE A 70 4.34 16.57 -4.11
C PHE A 70 2.88 16.38 -4.57
N VAL A 71 1.95 17.12 -3.98
CA VAL A 71 0.51 17.02 -4.23
C VAL A 71 0.20 17.35 -5.68
N THR A 72 0.50 18.59 -6.11
CA THR A 72 0.25 19.05 -7.48
C THR A 72 0.85 18.13 -8.53
N VAL A 73 2.14 17.77 -8.39
CA VAL A 73 2.81 16.95 -9.39
C VAL A 73 2.21 15.53 -9.46
N LEU A 74 1.85 14.94 -8.32
CA LEU A 74 1.34 13.57 -8.32
C LEU A 74 -0.13 13.51 -8.74
N ALA A 75 -0.96 14.47 -8.31
CA ALA A 75 -2.34 14.60 -8.74
C ALA A 75 -2.43 14.79 -10.27
N ASP A 76 -1.63 15.71 -10.84
CA ASP A 76 -1.54 15.92 -12.29
C ASP A 76 -1.18 14.63 -13.04
N ARG A 77 -0.25 13.84 -12.49
CA ARG A 77 0.19 12.59 -13.13
C ARG A 77 -0.86 11.50 -13.08
N ILE A 78 -1.60 11.38 -11.98
CA ILE A 78 -2.69 10.41 -11.84
C ILE A 78 -3.84 10.80 -12.78
N SER A 79 -4.21 12.08 -12.80
CA SER A 79 -5.23 12.64 -13.69
C SER A 79 -4.86 12.45 -15.17
N TRP A 80 -3.63 12.80 -15.57
CA TRP A 80 -3.15 12.66 -16.94
C TRP A 80 -3.15 11.21 -17.44
N ARG A 81 -2.97 10.24 -16.54
CA ARG A 81 -3.07 8.81 -16.87
C ARG A 81 -4.51 8.31 -17.00
N GLY A 82 -5.50 9.12 -16.62
CA GLY A 82 -6.92 8.75 -16.64
C GLY A 82 -7.23 7.60 -15.67
N GLU A 83 -6.48 7.48 -14.58
CA GLU A 83 -6.68 6.41 -13.61
C GLU A 83 -8.05 6.57 -12.94
N ARG A 84 -8.84 5.50 -12.89
CA ARG A 84 -10.08 5.45 -12.09
C ARG A 84 -9.90 4.70 -10.78
N TYR A 85 -8.88 3.84 -10.73
CA TYR A 85 -8.51 3.04 -9.58
C TYR A 85 -7.01 3.15 -9.39
N PHE A 86 -6.58 3.64 -8.24
CA PHE A 86 -5.17 3.87 -7.94
C PHE A 86 -4.77 3.09 -6.70
N ARG A 87 -3.71 2.28 -6.82
CA ARG A 87 -3.09 1.62 -5.67
C ARG A 87 -1.94 2.50 -5.19
N LEU A 88 -1.97 2.98 -3.96
CA LEU A 88 -0.91 3.85 -3.45
C LEU A 88 0.46 3.17 -3.53
N HIS A 89 0.67 2.05 -2.83
CA HIS A 89 1.98 1.40 -2.77
C HIS A 89 1.95 -0.01 -3.36
N ASP A 90 2.63 -0.24 -4.49
CA ASP A 90 3.01 -1.59 -4.94
C ASP A 90 4.16 -2.18 -4.14
N ALA A 91 5.03 -1.29 -3.65
CA ALA A 91 6.05 -1.54 -2.66
C ALA A 91 6.20 -0.29 -1.78
N GLY A 92 6.63 -0.51 -0.54
CA GLY A 92 6.76 0.55 0.46
C GLY A 92 5.48 0.73 1.25
N ASP A 93 5.47 1.76 2.08
CA ASP A 93 4.38 2.06 3.00
C ASP A 93 4.42 3.55 3.39
N PHE A 94 3.45 3.98 4.20
CA PHE A 94 3.46 5.31 4.79
C PHE A 94 4.57 5.43 5.85
N PHE A 95 5.41 6.46 5.73
CA PHE A 95 6.61 6.63 6.56
C PHE A 95 6.61 7.90 7.42
N SER A 96 5.69 8.83 7.20
CA SER A 96 5.52 10.04 8.03
C SER A 96 4.09 10.58 7.96
N PRO A 97 3.61 11.32 8.98
CA PRO A 97 2.30 11.98 8.93
C PRO A 97 2.15 12.93 7.74
N ALA A 98 3.17 13.77 7.47
CA ALA A 98 3.16 14.69 6.33
C ALA A 98 2.99 13.98 4.98
N TYR A 99 3.54 12.78 4.83
CA TYR A 99 3.35 11.98 3.62
C TYR A 99 1.91 11.44 3.50
N VAL A 100 1.28 11.06 4.61
CA VAL A 100 -0.12 10.65 4.63
C VAL A 100 -1.04 11.83 4.30
N GLU A 101 -0.81 12.99 4.90
CA GLU A 101 -1.58 14.21 4.61
C GLU A 101 -1.46 14.64 3.14
N ALA A 102 -0.27 14.49 2.53
CA ALA A 102 -0.11 14.75 1.10
C ALA A 102 -0.97 13.80 0.23
N TRP A 103 -1.14 12.54 0.62
CA TRP A 103 -2.08 11.63 -0.05
C TRP A 103 -3.54 11.99 0.19
N TYR A 104 -3.87 12.51 1.36
CA TYR A 104 -5.20 13.03 1.67
C TYR A 104 -5.56 14.20 0.75
N GLU A 105 -4.64 15.15 0.56
CA GLU A 105 -4.82 16.27 -0.37
C GLU A 105 -4.99 15.80 -1.83
N ILE A 106 -4.16 14.85 -2.29
CA ILE A 106 -4.31 14.26 -3.64
C ILE A 106 -5.68 13.59 -3.80
N ALA A 107 -6.15 12.85 -2.80
CA ALA A 107 -7.44 12.17 -2.87
C ALA A 107 -8.61 13.15 -2.89
N LEU A 108 -8.50 14.29 -2.20
CA LEU A 108 -9.46 15.39 -2.27
C LEU A 108 -9.48 16.07 -3.65
N GLU A 109 -8.32 16.29 -4.26
CA GLU A 109 -8.22 16.89 -5.61
C GLU A 109 -8.75 15.96 -6.71
N LEU A 110 -8.80 14.65 -6.45
CA LEU A 110 -9.17 13.62 -7.42
C LEU A 110 -10.38 12.79 -6.96
N PRO A 111 -11.57 13.41 -6.78
CA PRO A 111 -12.76 12.70 -6.28
C PRO A 111 -13.27 11.61 -7.23
N GLY A 112 -12.90 11.66 -8.52
CA GLY A 112 -13.25 10.66 -9.51
C GLY A 112 -12.39 9.39 -9.50
N VAL A 113 -11.36 9.34 -8.65
CA VAL A 113 -10.40 8.24 -8.53
C VAL A 113 -10.63 7.52 -7.21
N SER A 114 -10.82 6.20 -7.26
CA SER A 114 -10.84 5.35 -6.08
C SER A 114 -9.42 4.98 -5.68
N PHE A 115 -9.03 5.30 -4.45
CA PHE A 115 -7.71 5.04 -3.91
C PHE A 115 -7.74 3.84 -2.96
N TRP A 116 -6.69 3.01 -3.01
CA TRP A 116 -6.52 1.89 -2.09
C TRP A 116 -5.07 1.79 -1.62
N ALA A 117 -4.90 1.58 -0.31
CA ALA A 117 -3.59 1.42 0.32
C ALA A 117 -3.60 0.24 1.32
N PRO A 118 -2.98 -0.91 0.99
CA PRO A 118 -2.63 -1.89 2.01
C PRO A 118 -1.44 -1.36 2.83
N THR A 119 -1.56 -1.32 4.15
CA THR A 119 -0.53 -0.72 5.02
C THR A 119 -0.22 -1.57 6.25
N LYS A 120 1.04 -1.57 6.69
CA LYS A 120 1.48 -2.04 8.01
C LYS A 120 1.81 -0.88 8.94
N SER A 121 1.68 0.36 8.46
CA SER A 121 2.00 1.56 9.23
C SER A 121 1.02 1.87 10.34
N TRP A 122 -0.05 1.09 10.50
CA TRP A 122 -0.84 1.04 11.74
C TRP A 122 -0.05 0.49 12.94
N ALA A 123 1.05 -0.25 12.69
CA ALA A 123 1.88 -0.87 13.70
C ALA A 123 3.34 -0.38 13.64
N VAL A 124 4.02 -0.48 14.78
CA VAL A 124 5.47 -0.29 14.91
C VAL A 124 6.03 -1.38 15.81
N ARG A 125 7.10 -2.05 15.37
CA ARG A 125 7.75 -3.15 16.11
C ARG A 125 6.78 -4.28 16.55
N GLY A 126 5.73 -4.53 15.77
CA GLY A 126 4.78 -5.62 16.04
C GLY A 126 3.58 -5.22 16.89
N CYS A 127 3.60 -4.01 17.46
CA CYS A 127 2.52 -3.50 18.29
C CYS A 127 1.70 -2.46 17.51
N CYS A 128 0.40 -2.41 17.80
CA CYS A 128 -0.44 -1.31 17.32
C CYS A 128 0.15 0.02 17.82
N ARG A 129 0.14 1.04 16.97
CA ARG A 129 0.43 2.41 17.41
C ARG A 129 -0.63 2.85 18.43
N PRO A 130 -0.27 3.67 19.43
CA PRO A 130 -1.25 4.23 20.36
C PRO A 130 -2.21 5.18 19.62
N ASP A 131 -3.38 5.44 20.20
CA ASP A 131 -4.42 6.22 19.54
C ASP A 131 -4.05 7.68 19.26
N ASP A 132 -3.11 8.24 20.03
CA ASP A 132 -2.57 9.59 19.87
C ASP A 132 -1.35 9.66 18.93
N ASP A 133 -0.94 8.54 18.32
CA ASP A 133 0.12 8.52 17.31
C ASP A 133 -0.30 9.34 16.09
N SER A 134 0.55 10.29 15.71
CA SER A 134 0.26 11.24 14.62
C SER A 134 0.16 10.56 13.25
N LEU A 135 0.88 9.47 13.01
CA LEU A 135 0.80 8.73 11.75
C LEU A 135 -0.49 7.93 11.70
N LEU A 136 -0.87 7.25 12.80
CA LEU A 136 -2.15 6.54 12.87
C LEU A 136 -3.34 7.50 12.72
N SER A 137 -3.27 8.66 13.36
CA SER A 137 -4.28 9.72 13.23
C SER A 137 -4.41 10.20 11.79
N ALA A 138 -3.29 10.44 11.10
CA ALA A 138 -3.29 10.82 9.69
C ALA A 138 -3.85 9.69 8.79
N LEU A 139 -3.56 8.42 9.08
CA LEU A 139 -4.13 7.29 8.33
C LEU A 139 -5.66 7.23 8.47
N ARG A 140 -6.17 7.46 9.68
CA ARG A 140 -7.63 7.52 9.95
C ARG A 140 -8.27 8.69 9.21
N ARG A 141 -7.59 9.84 9.16
CA ARG A 141 -8.03 11.00 8.39
C ARG A 141 -8.06 10.71 6.88
N LEU A 142 -7.01 10.07 6.35
CA LEU A 142 -7.00 9.62 4.95
C LEU A 142 -8.14 8.64 4.66
N ALA A 143 -8.40 7.70 5.57
CA ALA A 143 -9.45 6.70 5.45
C ALA A 143 -10.87 7.26 5.60
N SER A 144 -11.05 8.48 6.11
CA SER A 144 -12.37 9.10 6.24
C SER A 144 -12.90 9.66 4.92
N LEU A 145 -12.06 9.75 3.89
CA LEU A 145 -12.47 10.20 2.56
C LEU A 145 -13.27 9.09 1.83
N PRO A 146 -14.40 9.42 1.20
CA PRO A 146 -15.29 8.42 0.60
C PRO A 146 -14.68 7.68 -0.60
N ASN A 147 -13.66 8.25 -1.23
CA ASN A 147 -12.93 7.66 -2.35
C ASN A 147 -11.64 6.93 -1.93
N VAL A 148 -11.43 6.68 -0.63
CA VAL A 148 -10.18 6.08 -0.12
C VAL A 148 -10.46 4.85 0.75
N THR A 149 -9.79 3.75 0.43
CA THR A 149 -9.73 2.55 1.28
C THR A 149 -8.31 2.36 1.84
N VAL A 150 -8.11 2.66 3.12
CA VAL A 150 -6.87 2.33 3.84
C VAL A 150 -7.06 1.02 4.60
N ARG A 151 -6.30 -0.01 4.20
CA ARG A 151 -6.48 -1.39 4.67
C ARG A 151 -5.31 -1.84 5.55
N PRO A 152 -5.50 -2.05 6.86
CA PRO A 152 -4.44 -2.56 7.72
C PRO A 152 -4.14 -4.02 7.34
N SER A 153 -2.86 -4.33 7.18
CA SER A 153 -2.40 -5.65 6.74
C SER A 153 -1.73 -6.41 7.88
N ALA A 154 -2.04 -7.70 8.00
CA ALA A 154 -1.46 -8.60 8.98
C ALA A 154 0.07 -8.58 8.90
N LEU A 155 0.72 -8.65 10.06
CA LEU A 155 2.18 -8.57 10.18
C LEU A 155 2.84 -9.92 9.90
N MET A 156 2.17 -11.01 10.28
CA MET A 156 2.65 -12.39 10.20
C MET A 156 1.87 -13.20 9.16
N ILE A 157 2.54 -14.14 8.52
CA ILE A 157 1.88 -15.10 7.61
C ILE A 157 1.05 -16.06 8.45
N GLY A 158 -0.21 -16.25 8.06
CA GLY A 158 -1.21 -17.02 8.80
C GLY A 158 -1.85 -16.24 9.95
N GLY A 159 -1.50 -14.96 10.15
CA GLY A 159 -2.16 -14.11 11.14
C GLY A 159 -3.52 -13.61 10.64
N ASP A 160 -4.41 -13.30 11.57
CA ASP A 160 -5.74 -12.77 11.27
C ASP A 160 -5.66 -11.37 10.63
N PRO A 161 -6.64 -11.01 9.77
CA PRO A 161 -6.81 -9.64 9.32
C PRO A 161 -6.97 -8.70 10.52
N PRO A 162 -6.10 -7.67 10.68
CA PRO A 162 -6.17 -6.79 11.82
C PRO A 162 -7.43 -5.92 11.79
N VAL A 163 -8.00 -5.66 12.97
CA VAL A 163 -9.08 -4.69 13.17
C VAL A 163 -8.46 -3.45 13.82
N VAL A 164 -8.46 -2.34 13.09
CA VAL A 164 -7.91 -1.06 13.55
C VAL A 164 -9.02 -0.01 13.45
N PRO A 165 -9.48 0.57 14.57
CA PRO A 165 -10.55 1.56 14.56
C PRO A 165 -10.25 2.72 13.61
N GLY A 166 -11.23 3.07 12.78
CA GLY A 166 -11.13 4.15 11.78
C GLY A 166 -10.42 3.76 10.47
N LEU A 167 -10.02 2.50 10.29
CA LEU A 167 -9.51 1.97 9.02
C LEU A 167 -10.46 0.89 8.46
N ALA A 168 -10.28 0.53 7.18
CA ALA A 168 -11.05 -0.51 6.52
C ALA A 168 -10.79 -1.91 7.13
N ALA A 169 -11.64 -2.89 6.80
CA ALA A 169 -11.43 -4.27 7.20
C ALA A 169 -10.06 -4.78 6.73
N GLY A 170 -9.35 -5.50 7.60
CA GLY A 170 -7.96 -5.85 7.38
C GLY A 170 -7.69 -6.77 6.19
N SER A 171 -6.42 -7.08 5.99
CA SER A 171 -6.01 -8.15 5.09
C SER A 171 -4.97 -9.07 5.71
N ALA A 172 -4.94 -10.32 5.24
CA ALA A 172 -4.02 -11.35 5.69
C ALA A 172 -3.33 -12.04 4.52
N VAL A 173 -2.26 -12.79 4.84
CA VAL A 173 -1.57 -13.67 3.88
C VAL A 173 -1.52 -15.06 4.49
N THR A 174 -1.90 -16.08 3.74
CA THR A 174 -1.94 -17.48 4.17
C THR A 174 -1.14 -18.37 3.23
N ARG A 175 -0.68 -19.52 3.72
CA ARG A 175 -0.15 -20.62 2.88
C ARG A 175 -1.24 -21.63 2.50
N ASP A 176 -2.39 -21.58 3.17
CA ASP A 176 -3.50 -22.47 2.93
C ASP A 176 -4.44 -21.90 1.87
N ARG A 177 -4.48 -22.55 0.70
CA ARG A 177 -5.34 -22.16 -0.41
C ARG A 177 -6.83 -22.16 -0.04
N SER A 178 -7.27 -23.00 0.90
CA SER A 178 -8.66 -23.06 1.34
C SER A 178 -9.10 -21.82 2.11
N LEU A 179 -8.16 -21.11 2.74
CA LEU A 179 -8.41 -19.87 3.49
C LEU A 179 -8.30 -18.59 2.62
N THR A 180 -8.00 -18.74 1.33
CA THR A 180 -7.80 -17.61 0.42
C THR A 180 -9.13 -17.04 -0.03
N THR A 181 -9.32 -15.73 0.15
CA THR A 181 -10.56 -15.02 -0.26
C THR A 181 -10.34 -14.05 -1.42
N CYS A 182 -9.09 -13.78 -1.80
CA CYS A 182 -8.78 -12.92 -2.95
C CYS A 182 -9.05 -13.64 -4.29
N PRO A 183 -9.96 -13.14 -5.15
CA PRO A 183 -10.26 -13.79 -6.43
C PRO A 183 -9.05 -13.93 -7.36
N LYS A 184 -8.08 -13.02 -7.27
CA LYS A 184 -6.85 -13.06 -8.07
C LYS A 184 -6.08 -14.36 -7.84
N ASP A 185 -5.95 -14.81 -6.59
CA ASP A 185 -5.14 -15.97 -6.22
C ASP A 185 -5.81 -17.31 -6.58
N LEU A 186 -7.11 -17.27 -6.86
CA LEU A 186 -7.90 -18.41 -7.31
C LEU A 186 -7.90 -18.58 -8.84
N ARG A 187 -7.46 -17.57 -9.61
CA ARG A 187 -7.41 -17.59 -11.09
C ARG A 187 -6.10 -18.19 -11.62
N SER A 188 -6.14 -18.68 -12.87
CA SER A 188 -4.98 -19.15 -13.63
C SER A 188 -4.93 -18.52 -15.05
N PRO A 189 -3.91 -17.73 -15.42
CA PRO A 189 -2.86 -17.22 -14.55
C PRO A 189 -3.43 -16.21 -13.53
N PRO A 190 -2.77 -16.02 -12.37
CA PRO A 190 -3.33 -15.17 -11.34
C PRO A 190 -3.23 -13.67 -11.68
N ALA A 191 -4.38 -13.00 -11.82
CA ALA A 191 -4.47 -11.57 -12.10
C ALA A 191 -5.79 -10.99 -11.56
N CYS A 192 -5.81 -9.69 -11.21
CA CYS A 192 -7.01 -9.00 -10.77
C CYS A 192 -8.03 -8.83 -11.91
N ARG A 193 -7.55 -8.56 -13.14
CA ARG A 193 -8.39 -8.25 -14.31
C ARG A 193 -9.40 -7.14 -13.98
N ASP A 194 -10.69 -7.43 -14.04
CA ASP A 194 -11.82 -6.56 -13.75
C ASP A 194 -12.15 -6.45 -12.24
N CYS A 195 -11.57 -7.28 -11.39
CA CYS A 195 -11.84 -7.26 -9.95
C CYS A 195 -11.37 -5.94 -9.29
N ARG A 196 -12.26 -5.34 -8.49
CA ARG A 196 -12.03 -4.08 -7.74
C ARG A 196 -12.37 -4.14 -6.26
N ARG A 197 -12.57 -5.35 -5.70
CA ARG A 197 -12.84 -5.60 -4.27
C ARG A 197 -11.97 -4.80 -3.29
N CYS A 198 -10.69 -4.60 -3.60
CA CYS A 198 -9.79 -3.83 -2.74
C CYS A 198 -10.21 -2.35 -2.54
N TRP A 199 -10.90 -1.77 -3.52
CA TRP A 199 -11.42 -0.41 -3.50
C TRP A 199 -12.90 -0.37 -3.11
N ASP A 200 -13.69 -1.35 -3.57
CA ASP A 200 -15.16 -1.28 -3.51
C ASP A 200 -15.76 -1.96 -2.28
N GLU A 201 -15.03 -2.85 -1.61
CA GLU A 201 -15.50 -3.59 -0.44
C GLU A 201 -14.63 -3.28 0.80
N PRO A 202 -14.65 -2.04 1.33
CA PRO A 202 -13.81 -1.64 2.47
C PRO A 202 -14.11 -2.45 3.72
N ASP A 203 -15.35 -2.93 3.90
CA ASP A 203 -15.79 -3.64 5.12
C ASP A 203 -15.55 -5.15 5.09
N VAL A 204 -15.07 -5.70 3.97
CA VAL A 204 -14.85 -7.15 3.82
C VAL A 204 -13.36 -7.47 3.93
N PRO A 205 -12.91 -8.32 4.87
CA PRO A 205 -11.51 -8.70 4.98
C PRO A 205 -11.04 -9.52 3.77
N VAL A 206 -9.76 -9.37 3.40
CA VAL A 206 -9.17 -10.06 2.23
C VAL A 206 -7.95 -10.88 2.65
N THR A 207 -7.95 -12.17 2.33
CA THR A 207 -6.85 -13.09 2.57
C THR A 207 -6.21 -13.49 1.24
N TYR A 208 -4.91 -13.19 1.10
CA TYR A 208 -4.10 -13.51 -0.07
C TYR A 208 -3.33 -14.81 0.13
N LEU A 209 -3.06 -15.53 -0.96
CA LEU A 209 -2.19 -16.70 -0.95
C LEU A 209 -0.71 -16.28 -1.05
N GLU A 210 0.13 -16.75 -0.13
CA GLU A 210 1.59 -16.62 -0.23
C GLU A 210 2.09 -17.40 -1.47
N ARG A 211 2.98 -16.80 -2.25
CA ARG A 211 3.49 -17.41 -3.48
C ARG A 211 4.98 -17.23 -3.68
#